data_AF-A0A7W1B8Y6-F1
#
_entry.id   AF-A0A7W1B8Y6-F1
#
_cell.length_a   1.000
_cell.length_b   1.000
_cell.length_c   1.000
_cell.angle_alpha   90.00
_cell.angle_beta   90.00
_cell.angle_gamma   90.00
#
_symmetry.space_group_name_H-M   'P 1'
#
loop_
_entity.id
_entity.type
_entity.pdbx_description
1 polymer ?
#
loop_
_entity_poly.entity_id
_entity_poly.type
_entity_poly.pdbx_seq_one_letter_code
_entity_poly.pdbx_strand_id
1 'polypeptide(L)'
;MAALVALAYTIHDTGLRTIGHYFRRIGWWWVMVVVLEVAITTLDAIAIRAFMSPEHHKVKLRSTLLAQLAGRAVNAVTPSGNLGEALKISVLTEHVSQSRAVATILLYNVASFSVELGVVAIAAPFMVLLVPMPGALQALMLVTAAVCLVLSLGLYALVRRGMLVSFGRFLRRIRVLSQARYERWEPRLTGVDDKVRLVAGARRRDRWIGIAAVITSRFTSMSLSFMILHAVGESLTLGFVAAYIVGGFGIYMVSSLVPMGLGISEGGNYKLFQALGENPARGVTLVLARRVTLIMYAAIGVVLVTASETVKRARARSTEVVPTTTGDEVAGAGGLIVSLPPTVTSPAADARE
;
A
#
# COMPACT_ATOMS: atom_id res chain seq x y z
N MET A 1 -22.34 2.61 -16.51
CA MET A 1 -23.21 3.78 -16.80
C MET A 1 -23.73 4.45 -15.54
N ALA A 2 -24.45 3.77 -14.64
CA ALA A 2 -25.00 4.37 -13.41
C ALA A 2 -23.97 5.12 -12.52
N ALA A 3 -22.77 4.55 -12.32
CA ALA A 3 -21.69 5.17 -11.54
C ALA A 3 -21.19 6.51 -12.13
N LEU A 4 -21.02 6.58 -13.45
CA LEU A 4 -20.60 7.80 -14.14
C LEU A 4 -21.70 8.86 -14.15
N VAL A 5 -22.96 8.44 -14.26
CA VAL A 5 -24.12 9.35 -14.15
C VAL A 5 -24.22 9.91 -12.72
N ALA A 6 -24.05 9.07 -11.69
CA ALA A 6 -24.02 9.52 -10.30
C ALA A 6 -22.87 10.49 -10.02
N LEU A 7 -21.67 10.24 -10.58
CA LEU A 7 -20.53 11.15 -10.49
C LEU A 7 -20.83 12.49 -11.18
N ALA A 8 -21.32 12.45 -12.43
CA ALA A 8 -21.67 13.64 -13.19
C ALA A 8 -22.75 14.47 -12.49
N TYR A 9 -23.77 13.81 -11.94
CA TYR A 9 -24.81 14.44 -11.14
C TYR A 9 -24.24 15.10 -9.88
N THR A 10 -23.40 14.38 -9.12
CA THR A 10 -22.80 14.91 -7.89
C THR A 10 -21.89 16.11 -8.18
N ILE A 11 -21.12 16.06 -9.26
CA ILE A 11 -20.26 17.18 -9.71
C ILE A 11 -21.11 18.36 -10.18
N HIS A 12 -22.20 18.11 -10.90
CA HIS A 12 -23.12 19.16 -11.34
C HIS A 12 -23.79 19.86 -10.16
N ASP A 13 -24.28 19.09 -9.19
CA ASP A 13 -24.98 19.58 -8.00
C ASP A 13 -24.03 20.32 -7.04
N THR A 14 -22.80 19.81 -6.86
CA THR A 14 -21.76 20.48 -6.08
C THR A 14 -21.27 21.78 -6.74
N GLY A 15 -21.28 21.81 -8.08
CA GLY A 15 -20.75 22.88 -8.91
C GLY A 15 -19.22 22.84 -9.04
N LEU A 16 -18.71 22.80 -10.28
CA LEU A 16 -17.26 22.79 -10.55
C LEU A 16 -16.53 24.01 -9.98
N ARG A 17 -17.21 25.17 -9.92
CA ARG A 17 -16.64 26.40 -9.34
C ARG A 17 -16.39 26.26 -7.84
N THR A 18 -17.28 25.58 -7.11
CA THR A 18 -17.15 25.32 -5.68
C THR A 18 -15.99 24.37 -5.40
N ILE A 19 -15.88 23.28 -6.18
CA ILE A 19 -14.77 22.33 -6.08
C ILE A 19 -13.45 23.06 -6.36
N GLY A 20 -13.40 23.86 -7.43
CA GLY A 20 -12.22 24.66 -7.78
C GLY A 20 -11.84 25.67 -6.69
N HIS A 21 -12.82 26.29 -6.04
CA HIS A 21 -12.58 27.18 -4.91
C HIS A 21 -11.93 26.44 -3.73
N TYR A 22 -12.45 25.26 -3.36
CA TYR A 22 -11.85 24.48 -2.28
C TYR A 22 -10.48 23.92 -2.63
N PHE A 23 -10.23 23.53 -3.88
CA PHE A 23 -8.91 23.11 -4.34
C PHE A 23 -7.87 24.24 -4.21
N ARG A 24 -8.27 25.48 -4.51
CA ARG A 24 -7.43 26.66 -4.28
C ARG A 24 -7.22 26.93 -2.79
N ARG A 25 -8.24 26.69 -1.97
CA ARG A 25 -8.17 26.83 -0.51
C ARG A 25 -7.19 25.82 0.13
N ILE A 26 -7.11 24.59 -0.41
CA ILE A 26 -6.07 23.64 0.00
C ILE A 26 -4.68 24.26 -0.23
N GLY A 27 -4.45 24.89 -1.38
CA GLY A 27 -3.25 25.72 -1.60
C GLY A 27 -1.94 25.00 -1.24
N TRP A 28 -1.13 25.58 -0.36
CA TRP A 28 0.15 25.01 0.07
C TRP A 28 0.04 23.68 0.84
N TRP A 29 -1.14 23.35 1.39
CA TRP A 29 -1.36 22.07 2.05
C TRP A 29 -1.18 20.89 1.10
N TRP A 30 -1.30 21.08 -0.22
CA TRP A 30 -1.00 20.05 -1.22
C TRP A 30 0.40 19.44 -1.06
N VAL A 31 1.40 20.24 -0.66
CA VAL A 31 2.75 19.74 -0.39
C VAL A 31 2.73 18.74 0.77
N MET A 32 2.07 19.10 1.88
CA MET A 32 1.93 18.21 3.04
C MET A 32 1.11 16.96 2.72
N VAL A 33 0.07 17.10 1.90
CA VAL A 33 -0.76 15.97 1.44
C VAL A 33 0.09 14.96 0.67
N VAL A 34 0.95 15.42 -0.24
CA VAL A 34 1.88 14.56 -0.98
C VAL A 34 2.92 13.92 -0.04
N VAL A 35 3.48 14.68 0.91
CA VAL A 35 4.44 14.14 1.90
C VAL A 35 3.80 13.02 2.74
N LEU A 36 2.56 13.20 3.20
CA LEU A 36 1.84 12.15 3.91
C LEU A 36 1.56 10.94 3.03
N GLU A 37 1.23 11.12 1.74
CA GLU A 37 1.02 10.00 0.81
C GLU A 37 2.31 9.20 0.57
N VAL A 38 3.46 9.88 0.50
CA VAL A 38 4.78 9.23 0.47
C VAL A 38 5.02 8.42 1.74
N ALA A 39 4.72 9.00 2.91
CA ALA A 39 4.89 8.34 4.21
C ALA A 39 4.00 7.09 4.32
N ILE A 40 2.72 7.19 3.93
CA ILE A 40 1.76 6.07 3.88
C ILE A 40 2.29 4.96 3.00
N THR A 41 2.73 5.28 1.78
CA THR A 41 3.26 4.30 0.83
C THR A 41 4.53 3.62 1.35
N THR A 42 5.37 4.37 2.06
CA THR A 42 6.60 3.85 2.68
C THR A 42 6.28 2.90 3.83
N LEU A 43 5.33 3.27 4.71
CA LEU A 43 4.87 2.42 5.80
C LEU A 43 4.24 1.12 5.29
N ASP A 44 3.42 1.20 4.24
CA ASP A 44 2.85 0.02 3.56
C ASP A 44 3.97 -0.89 3.02
N ALA A 45 4.99 -0.32 2.40
CA ALA A 45 6.13 -1.08 1.86
C ALA A 45 6.95 -1.74 2.98
N ILE A 46 7.16 -1.06 4.11
CA ILE A 46 7.80 -1.63 5.31
C ILE A 46 6.96 -2.81 5.82
N ALA A 47 5.63 -2.67 5.89
CA ALA A 47 4.74 -3.72 6.33
C ALA A 47 4.83 -4.97 5.45
N ILE A 48 4.73 -4.81 4.13
CA ILE A 48 4.84 -5.90 3.16
C ILE A 48 6.19 -6.60 3.28
N ARG A 49 7.28 -5.83 3.37
CA ARG A 49 8.63 -6.39 3.53
C ARG A 49 8.77 -7.17 4.83
N ALA A 50 8.21 -6.67 5.93
CA ALA A 50 8.27 -7.33 7.23
C ALA A 50 7.47 -8.64 7.25
N PHE A 51 6.28 -8.67 6.61
CA PHE A 51 5.49 -9.90 6.42
C PHE A 51 6.17 -10.93 5.51
N MET A 52 7.17 -10.53 4.73
CA MET A 52 7.95 -11.42 3.86
C MET A 52 9.04 -12.21 4.61
N SER A 53 9.25 -11.98 5.91
CA SER A 53 10.24 -12.70 6.71
C SER A 53 10.07 -14.23 6.69
N PRO A 54 11.14 -15.05 6.54
CA PRO A 54 12.55 -14.70 6.63
C PRO A 54 13.18 -14.20 5.32
N GLU A 55 12.48 -14.27 4.19
CA GLU A 55 12.99 -13.89 2.87
C GLU A 55 13.05 -12.37 2.64
N HIS A 56 12.72 -11.55 3.65
CA HIS A 56 12.76 -10.10 3.59
C HIS A 56 14.14 -9.53 3.20
N HIS A 57 15.22 -10.31 3.40
CA HIS A 57 16.59 -9.94 3.00
C HIS A 57 16.78 -9.99 1.48
N LYS A 58 16.01 -10.82 0.75
CA LYS A 58 16.05 -10.91 -0.71
C LYS A 58 15.44 -9.69 -1.40
N VAL A 59 14.61 -8.92 -0.69
CA VAL A 59 13.88 -7.77 -1.24
C VAL A 59 14.35 -6.47 -0.59
N LYS A 60 14.86 -5.56 -1.43
CA LYS A 60 15.20 -4.19 -1.00
C LYS A 60 13.91 -3.39 -0.76
N LEU A 61 13.92 -2.49 0.23
CA LEU A 61 12.76 -1.61 0.51
C LEU A 61 12.32 -0.81 -0.72
N ARG A 62 13.29 -0.40 -1.57
CA ARG A 62 13.01 0.28 -2.84
C ARG A 62 12.13 -0.57 -3.76
N SER A 63 12.42 -1.86 -3.91
CA SER A 63 11.62 -2.76 -4.76
C SER A 63 10.19 -2.89 -4.23
N THR A 64 10.01 -3.01 -2.91
CA THR A 64 8.68 -3.07 -2.29
C THR A 64 7.92 -1.75 -2.40
N LEU A 65 8.62 -0.62 -2.28
CA LEU A 65 8.04 0.72 -2.47
C LEU A 65 7.57 0.91 -3.91
N LEU A 66 8.38 0.50 -4.89
CA LEU A 66 8.04 0.53 -6.31
C LEU A 66 6.83 -0.35 -6.63
N ALA A 67 6.79 -1.58 -6.09
CA ALA A 67 5.63 -2.45 -6.21
C ALA A 67 4.36 -1.77 -5.66
N GLN A 68 4.45 -1.17 -4.47
CA GLN A 68 3.31 -0.50 -3.83
C GLN A 68 2.84 0.72 -4.62
N LEU A 69 3.78 1.56 -5.07
CA LEU A 69 3.52 2.73 -5.89
C LEU A 69 2.87 2.35 -7.22
N ALA A 70 3.45 1.39 -7.95
CA ALA A 70 2.93 0.94 -9.23
C ALA A 70 1.54 0.30 -9.10
N GLY A 71 1.34 -0.54 -8.06
CA GLY A 71 0.03 -1.13 -7.79
C GLY A 71 -1.02 -0.08 -7.43
N ARG A 72 -0.68 0.93 -6.63
CA ARG A 72 -1.58 2.05 -6.30
C ARG A 72 -1.90 2.91 -7.53
N ALA A 73 -0.91 3.19 -8.37
CA ALA A 73 -1.08 3.93 -9.62
C ALA A 73 -2.05 3.21 -10.58
N VAL A 74 -1.84 1.90 -10.79
CA VAL A 74 -2.73 1.07 -11.60
C VAL A 74 -4.14 1.04 -11.01
N ASN A 75 -4.28 0.88 -9.69
CA ASN A 75 -5.60 0.90 -9.05
C ASN A 75 -6.30 2.25 -9.10
N ALA A 76 -5.56 3.36 -9.23
CA ALA A 76 -6.15 4.69 -9.41
C ALA A 76 -6.81 4.84 -10.79
N VAL A 77 -6.27 4.18 -11.82
CA VAL A 77 -6.73 4.32 -13.22
C VAL A 77 -7.51 3.12 -13.74
N THR A 78 -7.55 2.01 -13.01
CA THR A 78 -8.25 0.79 -13.43
C THR A 78 -9.54 0.56 -12.64
N PRO A 79 -10.63 0.10 -13.28
CA PRO A 79 -11.90 -0.08 -12.58
C PRO A 79 -11.86 -1.19 -11.52
N SER A 80 -11.12 -2.28 -11.73
CA SER A 80 -11.33 -3.50 -10.93
C SER A 80 -10.48 -3.64 -9.67
N GLY A 81 -9.48 -2.77 -9.41
CA GLY A 81 -8.59 -2.86 -8.24
C GLY A 81 -7.67 -4.10 -8.17
N ASN A 82 -8.00 -5.15 -8.93
CA ASN A 82 -7.29 -6.43 -8.97
C ASN A 82 -5.97 -6.33 -9.75
N LEU A 83 -5.89 -5.43 -10.73
CA LEU A 83 -4.69 -5.26 -11.57
C LEU A 83 -3.50 -4.71 -10.78
N GLY A 84 -3.73 -3.79 -9.84
CA GLY A 84 -2.65 -3.27 -9.00
C GLY A 84 -2.15 -4.30 -7.99
N GLU A 85 -3.01 -5.18 -7.47
CA GLU A 85 -2.56 -6.29 -6.62
C GLU A 85 -1.75 -7.32 -7.42
N ALA A 86 -2.22 -7.67 -8.62
CA ALA A 86 -1.49 -8.55 -9.53
C ALA A 86 -0.11 -7.96 -9.88
N LEU A 87 -0.02 -6.65 -10.13
CA LEU A 87 1.25 -5.97 -10.40
C LEU A 87 2.19 -6.01 -9.19
N LYS A 88 1.68 -5.77 -7.98
CA LYS A 88 2.48 -5.92 -6.74
C LYS A 88 3.06 -7.32 -6.63
N ILE A 89 2.24 -8.33 -6.86
CA ILE A 89 2.67 -9.74 -6.82
C ILE A 89 3.74 -9.98 -7.89
N SER A 90 3.53 -9.53 -9.13
CA SER A 90 4.48 -9.68 -10.24
C SER A 90 5.86 -9.11 -9.91
N VAL A 91 5.93 -7.87 -9.42
CA VAL A 91 7.22 -7.24 -9.05
C VAL A 91 7.90 -7.98 -7.90
N LEU A 92 7.11 -8.48 -6.94
CA LEU A 92 7.65 -9.28 -5.83
C LEU A 92 8.12 -10.67 -6.28
N THR A 93 7.50 -11.26 -7.30
CA THR A 93 7.89 -12.59 -7.82
C THR A 93 9.27 -12.61 -8.48
N GLU A 94 9.83 -11.46 -8.84
CA GLU A 94 11.21 -11.35 -9.31
C GLU A 94 12.24 -11.70 -8.20
N HIS A 95 11.83 -11.65 -6.93
CA HIS A 95 12.73 -11.81 -5.79
C HIS A 95 12.35 -12.98 -4.85
N VAL A 96 11.08 -13.39 -4.85
CA VAL A 96 10.55 -14.48 -4.01
C VAL A 96 9.60 -15.37 -4.81
N SER A 97 9.29 -16.57 -4.31
CA SER A 97 8.33 -17.46 -4.99
C SER A 97 6.94 -16.83 -5.12
N GLN A 98 6.21 -17.17 -6.18
CA GLN A 98 4.85 -16.64 -6.41
C GLN A 98 3.91 -16.91 -5.24
N SER A 99 3.94 -18.14 -4.70
CA SER A 99 3.19 -18.53 -3.51
C SER A 99 3.48 -17.62 -2.31
N ARG A 100 4.74 -17.21 -2.13
CA ARG A 100 5.17 -16.33 -1.06
C ARG A 100 4.69 -14.90 -1.25
N ALA A 101 4.82 -14.36 -2.46
CA ALA A 101 4.35 -13.02 -2.80
C ALA A 101 2.83 -12.90 -2.55
N VAL A 102 2.05 -13.86 -3.04
CA VAL A 102 0.59 -13.92 -2.84
C VAL A 102 0.23 -13.98 -1.35
N ALA A 103 0.86 -14.88 -0.58
CA ALA A 103 0.58 -15.00 0.85
C ALA A 103 0.92 -13.72 1.63
N THR A 104 2.00 -13.04 1.26
CA THR A 104 2.43 -11.79 1.92
C THR A 104 1.45 -10.66 1.64
N ILE A 105 1.01 -10.48 0.40
CA ILE A 105 0.01 -9.46 0.03
C ILE A 105 -1.33 -9.75 0.69
N LEU A 106 -1.77 -11.02 0.71
CA LEU A 106 -2.98 -11.41 1.41
C LEU A 106 -2.91 -11.09 2.91
N LEU A 107 -1.80 -11.44 3.57
CA LEU A 107 -1.59 -11.15 4.99
C LEU A 107 -1.62 -9.64 5.26
N TYR A 108 -0.99 -8.85 4.39
CA TYR A 108 -1.01 -7.39 4.45
C TYR A 108 -2.45 -6.82 4.33
N ASN A 109 -3.23 -7.32 3.38
CA ASN A 109 -4.62 -6.90 3.18
C ASN A 109 -5.50 -7.28 4.39
N VAL A 110 -5.35 -8.50 4.90
CA VAL A 110 -6.08 -8.96 6.10
C VAL A 110 -5.71 -8.11 7.32
N ALA A 111 -4.41 -7.85 7.55
CA ALA A 111 -3.96 -7.01 8.65
C ALA A 111 -4.50 -5.58 8.52
N SER A 112 -4.46 -5.01 7.31
CA SER A 112 -4.98 -3.66 7.03
C SER A 112 -6.48 -3.57 7.31
N PHE A 113 -7.26 -4.54 6.83
CA PHE A 113 -8.69 -4.59 7.05
C PHE A 113 -9.05 -4.81 8.53
N SER A 114 -8.26 -5.61 9.26
CA SER A 114 -8.41 -5.81 10.71
C SER A 114 -8.28 -4.50 11.48
N VAL A 115 -7.30 -3.67 11.10
CA VAL A 115 -7.07 -2.36 11.72
C VAL A 115 -8.24 -1.42 11.42
N GLU A 116 -8.75 -1.39 10.19
CA GLU A 116 -9.92 -0.58 9.82
C GLU A 116 -11.17 -0.95 10.63
N LEU A 117 -11.45 -2.25 10.77
CA LEU A 117 -12.53 -2.74 11.64
C LEU A 117 -12.32 -2.35 13.11
N GLY A 118 -11.07 -2.41 13.60
CA GLY A 118 -10.74 -2.01 14.97
C GLY A 118 -10.99 -0.52 15.20
N VAL A 119 -10.62 0.32 14.23
CA VAL A 119 -10.86 1.77 14.27
C VAL A 119 -12.36 2.07 14.29
N VAL A 120 -13.17 1.39 13.48
CA VAL A 120 -14.64 1.54 13.48
C VAL A 120 -15.24 1.06 14.80
N ALA A 121 -14.76 -0.06 15.34
CA ALA A 121 -15.23 -0.60 16.62
C ALA A 121 -14.99 0.36 17.79
N ILE A 122 -13.93 1.17 17.72
CA ILE A 122 -13.64 2.22 18.71
C ILE A 122 -14.46 3.48 18.41
N ALA A 123 -14.54 3.91 17.15
CA ALA A 123 -15.20 5.15 16.77
C ALA A 123 -16.73 5.11 16.94
N ALA A 124 -17.38 3.97 16.70
CA ALA A 124 -18.84 3.86 16.78
C ALA A 124 -19.41 4.15 18.19
N PRO A 125 -18.83 3.64 19.30
CA PRO A 125 -19.23 4.06 20.64
C PRO A 125 -19.04 5.56 20.88
N PHE A 126 -17.93 6.17 20.45
CA PHE A 126 -17.75 7.62 20.53
C PHE A 126 -18.81 8.39 19.74
N MET A 127 -19.18 7.88 18.56
CA MET A 127 -20.24 8.46 17.74
C MET A 127 -21.58 8.44 18.50
N VAL A 128 -21.93 7.32 19.14
CA VAL A 128 -23.15 7.20 19.96
C VAL A 128 -23.16 8.16 21.14
N LEU A 129 -22.00 8.38 21.78
CA LEU A 129 -21.87 9.27 22.94
C LEU A 129 -21.90 10.77 22.56
N LEU A 130 -21.37 11.12 21.38
CA LEU A 130 -21.11 12.51 21.00
C LEU A 130 -22.12 13.07 20.00
N VAL A 131 -22.88 12.22 19.30
CA VAL A 131 -23.82 12.64 18.25
C VAL A 131 -25.25 12.29 18.69
N PRO A 132 -26.15 13.28 18.81
CA PRO A 132 -27.53 13.01 19.18
C PRO A 132 -28.23 12.22 18.06
N MET A 133 -28.78 11.06 18.42
CA MET A 133 -29.43 10.17 17.46
C MET A 133 -30.52 9.31 18.14
N PRO A 134 -31.54 8.83 17.40
CA PRO A 134 -32.60 8.01 17.96
C PRO A 134 -32.09 6.67 18.49
N GLY A 135 -32.72 6.14 19.54
CA GLY A 135 -32.27 4.92 20.25
C GLY A 135 -32.08 3.69 19.36
N ALA A 136 -32.91 3.52 18.33
CA ALA A 136 -32.74 2.44 17.35
C ALA A 136 -31.42 2.54 16.57
N LEU A 137 -31.00 3.76 16.21
CA LEU A 137 -29.73 4.00 15.52
C LEU A 137 -28.55 3.82 16.48
N GLN A 138 -28.68 4.22 17.74
CA GLN A 138 -27.67 3.94 18.77
C GLN A 138 -27.43 2.44 18.92
N ALA A 139 -28.50 1.65 19.05
CA ALA A 139 -28.42 0.20 19.14
C ALA A 139 -27.74 -0.40 17.90
N LEU A 140 -28.10 0.06 16.69
CA LEU A 140 -27.48 -0.38 15.45
C LEU A 140 -25.97 -0.06 15.41
N MET A 141 -25.56 1.13 15.84
CA MET A 141 -24.14 1.52 15.90
C MET A 141 -23.36 0.67 16.91
N LEU A 142 -23.95 0.39 18.08
CA LEU A 142 -23.32 -0.47 19.09
C LEU A 142 -23.19 -1.93 18.64
N VAL A 143 -24.22 -2.48 17.96
CA VAL A 143 -24.14 -3.80 17.34
C VAL A 143 -23.05 -3.82 16.27
N THR A 144 -22.99 -2.78 15.43
CA THR A 144 -21.94 -2.64 14.40
C THR A 144 -20.55 -2.60 15.03
N ALA A 145 -20.39 -1.85 16.13
CA ALA A 145 -19.15 -1.79 16.90
C ALA A 145 -18.73 -3.17 17.42
N ALA A 146 -19.68 -3.89 18.03
CA ALA A 146 -19.44 -5.24 18.55
C ALA A 146 -19.04 -6.23 17.44
N VAL A 147 -19.74 -6.21 16.30
CA VAL A 147 -19.42 -7.05 15.14
C VAL A 147 -18.03 -6.71 14.60
N CYS A 148 -17.72 -5.43 14.41
CA CYS A 148 -16.41 -4.99 13.93
C CYS A 148 -15.30 -5.38 14.91
N LEU A 149 -15.54 -5.28 16.22
CA LEU A 149 -14.59 -5.70 17.26
C LEU A 149 -14.31 -7.21 17.18
N VAL A 150 -15.36 -8.04 17.10
CA VAL A 150 -15.22 -9.49 17.01
C VAL A 150 -14.46 -9.89 15.75
N LEU A 151 -14.80 -9.28 14.60
CA LEU A 151 -14.09 -9.53 13.34
C LEU A 151 -12.63 -9.06 13.40
N SER A 152 -12.37 -7.86 13.93
CA SER A 152 -11.03 -7.31 14.10
C SER A 152 -10.16 -8.21 14.98
N LEU A 153 -10.67 -8.66 16.15
CA LEU A 153 -9.96 -9.58 17.03
C LEU A 153 -9.75 -10.96 16.39
N GLY A 154 -10.74 -11.47 15.65
CA GLY A 154 -10.64 -12.72 14.91
C GLY A 154 -9.56 -12.70 13.84
N LEU A 155 -9.55 -11.65 13.00
CA LEU A 155 -8.54 -11.45 11.97
C LEU A 155 -7.17 -11.06 12.55
N TYR A 156 -7.11 -10.35 13.68
CA TYR A 156 -5.86 -10.11 14.39
C TYR A 156 -5.28 -11.40 14.96
N ALA A 157 -6.10 -12.26 15.58
CA ALA A 157 -5.66 -13.57 16.05
C ALA A 157 -5.14 -14.44 14.90
N LEU A 158 -5.77 -14.32 13.73
CA LEU A 158 -5.38 -14.96 12.49
C LEU A 158 -4.00 -14.51 12.00
N VAL A 159 -3.78 -13.19 11.92
CA VAL A 159 -2.48 -12.59 11.57
C VAL A 159 -1.41 -12.96 12.60
N ARG A 160 -1.75 -12.93 13.90
CA ARG A 160 -0.82 -13.22 14.99
C ARG A 160 -0.39 -14.67 15.04
N ARG A 161 -1.30 -15.63 14.79
CA ARG A 161 -1.02 -17.07 14.86
C ARG A 161 -0.57 -17.68 13.54
N GLY A 162 -0.70 -16.97 12.41
CA GLY A 162 -0.29 -17.48 11.09
C GLY A 162 -1.07 -18.74 10.67
N MET A 163 -2.30 -18.90 11.16
CA MET A 163 -3.12 -20.10 10.98
C MET A 163 -4.48 -19.72 10.40
N LEU A 164 -4.58 -19.58 9.07
CA LEU A 164 -5.87 -19.45 8.39
C LEU A 164 -6.76 -20.67 8.67
N VAL A 165 -6.15 -21.84 8.89
CA VAL A 165 -6.83 -23.11 9.21
C VAL A 165 -7.66 -23.01 10.49
N SER A 166 -7.12 -22.35 11.52
CA SER A 166 -7.81 -22.26 12.81
C SER A 166 -8.99 -21.32 12.78
N PHE A 167 -8.97 -20.30 11.93
CA PHE A 167 -10.09 -19.39 11.74
C PHE A 167 -11.23 -20.05 10.95
N GLY A 168 -10.92 -20.83 9.91
CA GLY A 168 -11.90 -21.70 9.25
C GLY A 168 -12.55 -22.70 10.22
N ARG A 169 -11.75 -23.28 11.12
CA ARG A 169 -12.23 -24.20 12.17
C ARG A 169 -13.03 -23.49 13.27
N PHE A 170 -12.72 -22.23 13.56
CA PHE A 170 -13.47 -21.39 14.51
C PHE A 170 -14.82 -20.95 13.91
N LEU A 171 -14.86 -20.50 12.65
CA LEU A 171 -16.11 -20.20 11.92
C LEU A 171 -17.05 -21.41 11.81
N ARG A 172 -16.46 -22.61 11.64
CA ARG A 172 -17.19 -23.90 11.76
C ARG A 172 -17.75 -24.10 13.17
N ARG A 173 -16.97 -23.79 14.21
CA ARG A 173 -17.36 -23.98 15.62
C ARG A 173 -18.50 -23.05 16.05
N ILE A 174 -18.59 -21.86 15.46
CA ILE A 174 -19.68 -20.89 15.72
C ILE A 174 -20.87 -21.04 14.75
N ARG A 175 -20.94 -22.11 13.95
CA ARG A 175 -22.02 -22.43 12.98
C ARG A 175 -22.33 -21.35 11.93
N VAL A 176 -21.44 -20.38 11.70
CA VAL A 176 -21.62 -19.33 10.69
C VAL A 176 -21.44 -19.88 9.26
N LEU A 177 -20.75 -21.01 9.10
CA LEU A 177 -20.52 -21.68 7.82
C LEU A 177 -21.20 -23.06 7.76
N SER A 178 -22.13 -23.23 6.82
CA SER A 178 -22.77 -24.52 6.51
C SER A 178 -21.76 -25.53 5.93
N GLN A 179 -21.91 -26.81 6.31
CA GLN A 179 -20.99 -27.93 6.01
C GLN A 179 -20.66 -28.05 4.51
N ALA A 180 -21.66 -27.88 3.64
CA ALA A 180 -21.49 -27.95 2.18
C ALA A 180 -20.65 -26.80 1.59
N ARG A 181 -20.61 -25.63 2.24
CA ARG A 181 -19.75 -24.50 1.82
C ARG A 181 -18.33 -24.66 2.32
N TYR A 182 -18.13 -25.28 3.47
CA TYR A 182 -16.81 -25.56 4.04
C TYR A 182 -16.04 -26.56 3.18
N GLU A 183 -16.64 -27.69 2.77
CA GLU A 183 -16.01 -28.71 1.92
C GLU A 183 -15.60 -28.16 0.53
N ARG A 184 -16.34 -27.18 0.00
CA ARG A 184 -16.01 -26.51 -1.27
C ARG A 184 -14.86 -25.49 -1.14
N TRP A 185 -14.65 -24.95 0.06
CA TRP A 185 -13.61 -23.95 0.34
C TRP A 185 -12.35 -24.57 0.96
N GLU A 186 -12.45 -25.73 1.59
CA GLU A 186 -11.37 -26.44 2.28
C GLU A 186 -10.14 -26.68 1.40
N PRO A 187 -10.25 -27.09 0.11
CA PRO A 187 -9.07 -27.24 -0.75
C PRO A 187 -8.38 -25.89 -1.06
N ARG A 188 -9.17 -24.81 -1.21
CA ARG A 188 -8.66 -23.46 -1.46
C ARG A 188 -8.05 -22.85 -0.20
N LEU A 189 -8.65 -23.08 0.96
CA LEU A 189 -8.15 -22.64 2.26
C LEU A 189 -6.87 -23.37 2.63
N THR A 190 -6.80 -24.70 2.41
CA THR A 190 -5.59 -25.51 2.66
C THR A 190 -4.44 -25.08 1.76
N GLY A 191 -4.70 -24.82 0.46
CA GLY A 191 -3.69 -24.30 -0.46
C GLY A 191 -3.25 -22.85 -0.18
N VAL A 192 -4.04 -22.06 0.55
CA VAL A 192 -3.63 -20.75 1.07
C VAL A 192 -2.91 -20.89 2.41
N ASP A 193 -3.31 -21.83 3.25
CA ASP A 193 -2.69 -22.15 4.54
C ASP A 193 -1.30 -22.75 4.42
N ASP A 194 -1.05 -23.61 3.44
CA ASP A 194 0.31 -24.09 3.15
C ASP A 194 1.19 -22.91 2.71
N LYS A 195 0.63 -21.97 1.94
CA LYS A 195 1.32 -20.74 1.52
C LYS A 195 1.54 -19.75 2.67
N VAL A 196 0.64 -19.71 3.67
CA VAL A 196 0.79 -18.90 4.88
C VAL A 196 1.66 -19.58 5.94
N ARG A 197 1.70 -20.91 6.00
CA ARG A 197 2.67 -21.68 6.78
C ARG A 197 4.11 -21.44 6.31
N LEU A 198 4.34 -21.20 5.02
CA LEU A 198 5.65 -20.72 4.54
C LEU A 198 6.05 -19.39 5.21
N VAL A 199 5.09 -18.52 5.57
CA VAL A 199 5.28 -17.27 6.35
C VAL A 199 5.41 -17.53 7.86
N ALA A 200 5.06 -18.72 8.35
CA ALA A 200 5.09 -19.05 9.79
C ALA A 200 6.51 -19.14 10.38
N GLY A 201 7.57 -19.20 9.55
CA GLY A 201 8.97 -19.07 9.99
C GLY A 201 9.44 -17.63 10.27
N ALA A 202 8.55 -16.63 10.18
CA ALA A 202 8.89 -15.23 10.43
C ALA A 202 9.27 -14.97 11.89
N ARG A 203 10.33 -14.21 12.13
CA ARG A 203 10.72 -13.78 13.48
C ARG A 203 9.57 -12.98 14.10
N ARG A 204 9.24 -13.23 15.36
CA ARG A 204 8.17 -12.52 16.09
C ARG A 204 8.30 -11.00 15.97
N ARG A 205 9.54 -10.50 15.98
CA ARG A 205 9.91 -9.09 15.77
C ARG A 205 9.41 -8.55 14.43
N ASP A 206 9.67 -9.24 13.32
CA ASP A 206 9.31 -8.76 11.98
C ASP A 206 7.79 -8.69 11.80
N ARG A 207 7.06 -9.65 12.39
CA ARG A 207 5.58 -9.61 12.40
C ARG A 207 5.05 -8.40 13.15
N TRP A 208 5.62 -8.07 14.31
CA TRP A 208 5.26 -6.87 15.07
C TRP A 208 5.58 -5.58 14.32
N ILE A 209 6.75 -5.50 13.67
CA ILE A 209 7.10 -4.36 12.80
C ILE A 209 6.07 -4.21 11.69
N GLY A 210 5.67 -5.32 11.04
CA GLY A 210 4.65 -5.30 10.00
C GLY A 210 3.30 -4.78 10.50
N ILE A 211 2.81 -5.29 11.64
CA ILE A 211 1.56 -4.84 12.25
C ILE A 211 1.64 -3.35 12.65
N ALA A 212 2.72 -2.93 13.30
CA ALA A 212 2.92 -1.54 13.71
C ALA A 212 2.98 -0.59 12.50
N ALA A 213 3.65 -1.00 11.41
CA ALA A 213 3.71 -0.24 10.17
C ALA A 213 2.32 -0.12 9.51
N VAL A 214 1.51 -1.20 9.49
CA VAL A 214 0.12 -1.13 9.01
C VAL A 214 -0.70 -0.15 9.85
N ILE A 215 -0.65 -0.27 11.18
CA ILE A 215 -1.39 0.62 12.10
C ILE A 215 -1.00 2.07 11.84
N THR A 216 0.30 2.36 11.83
CA THR A 216 0.83 3.71 11.59
C THR A 216 0.41 4.23 10.22
N SER A 217 0.45 3.39 9.19
CA SER A 217 -0.02 3.75 7.83
C SER A 217 -1.50 4.16 7.83
N ARG A 218 -2.38 3.39 8.50
CA ARG A 218 -3.81 3.71 8.58
C ARG A 218 -4.07 5.02 9.32
N PHE A 219 -3.41 5.25 10.45
CA PHE A 219 -3.51 6.52 11.18
C PHE A 219 -2.97 7.70 10.37
N THR A 220 -1.88 7.51 9.62
CA THR A 220 -1.32 8.54 8.72
C THR A 220 -2.30 8.84 7.57
N SER A 221 -2.92 7.82 6.99
CA SER A 221 -3.95 7.98 5.95
C SER A 221 -5.19 8.73 6.46
N MET A 222 -5.61 8.45 7.70
CA MET A 222 -6.71 9.15 8.34
C MET A 222 -6.35 10.61 8.65
N SER A 223 -5.13 10.85 9.13
CA SER A 223 -4.59 12.20 9.35
C SER A 223 -4.54 13.01 8.04
N LEU A 224 -4.16 12.39 6.93
CA LEU A 224 -4.19 13.02 5.61
C LEU A 224 -5.62 13.45 5.24
N SER A 225 -6.62 12.59 5.42
CA SER A 225 -8.02 12.95 5.16
C SER A 225 -8.50 14.13 6.02
N PHE A 226 -8.19 14.12 7.31
CA PHE A 226 -8.58 15.23 8.20
C PHE A 226 -7.80 16.51 7.92
N MET A 227 -6.55 16.42 7.48
CA MET A 227 -5.78 17.58 7.06
C MET A 227 -6.40 18.23 5.82
N ILE A 228 -6.89 17.46 4.85
CA ILE A 228 -7.63 18.00 3.71
C ILE A 228 -8.91 18.70 4.18
N LEU A 229 -9.68 18.08 5.07
CA LEU A 229 -10.90 18.70 5.62
C LEU A 229 -10.60 20.01 6.36
N HIS A 230 -9.58 20.01 7.20
CA HIS A 230 -9.11 21.21 7.89
C HIS A 230 -8.70 22.31 6.89
N ALA A 231 -7.94 21.96 5.85
CA ALA A 231 -7.50 22.91 4.82
C ALA A 231 -8.69 23.51 4.03
N VAL A 232 -9.76 22.75 3.85
CA VAL A 232 -11.01 23.17 3.21
C VAL A 232 -11.89 24.02 4.16
N GLY A 233 -11.52 24.12 5.44
CA GLY A 233 -12.17 24.93 6.46
C GLY A 233 -13.26 24.21 7.25
N GLU A 234 -13.17 22.89 7.36
CA GLU A 234 -14.06 22.06 8.17
C GLU A 234 -13.66 22.06 9.65
N SER A 235 -14.63 22.13 10.55
CA SER A 235 -14.40 22.04 11.99
C SER A 235 -14.38 20.58 12.44
N LEU A 236 -13.20 20.10 12.83
CA LEU A 236 -12.99 18.71 13.26
C LEU A 236 -13.41 18.49 14.72
N THR A 237 -14.72 18.50 15.00
CA THR A 237 -15.24 18.09 16.31
C THR A 237 -15.08 16.58 16.52
N LEU A 238 -14.99 16.13 17.77
CA LEU A 238 -14.85 14.70 18.08
C LEU A 238 -16.06 13.89 17.56
N GLY A 239 -17.27 14.45 17.64
CA GLY A 239 -18.48 13.82 17.11
C GLY A 239 -18.44 13.68 15.58
N PHE A 240 -18.03 14.74 14.87
CA PHE A 240 -17.85 14.70 13.42
C PHE A 240 -16.80 13.67 13.00
N VAL A 241 -15.65 13.63 13.68
CA VAL A 241 -14.58 12.67 13.42
C VAL A 241 -15.09 11.23 13.59
N ALA A 242 -15.79 10.94 14.69
CA ALA A 242 -16.36 9.62 14.94
C ALA A 242 -17.40 9.23 13.86
N ALA A 243 -18.28 10.15 13.50
CA ALA A 243 -19.29 9.93 12.48
C ALA A 243 -18.68 9.73 11.08
N TYR A 244 -17.65 10.50 10.73
CA TYR A 244 -16.93 10.36 9.47
C TYR A 244 -16.21 9.02 9.36
N ILE A 245 -15.58 8.54 10.43
CA ILE A 245 -14.91 7.24 10.45
C ILE A 245 -15.92 6.11 10.19
N VAL A 246 -17.03 6.10 10.92
CA VAL A 246 -18.04 5.04 10.85
C VAL A 246 -18.79 5.10 9.52
N GLY A 247 -19.30 6.29 9.16
CA GLY A 247 -20.02 6.51 7.92
C GLY A 247 -19.14 6.30 6.68
N GLY A 248 -17.91 6.83 6.73
CA GLY A 248 -16.90 6.66 5.69
C GLY A 248 -16.53 5.20 5.46
N PHE A 249 -16.42 4.39 6.52
CA PHE A 249 -16.21 2.94 6.40
C PHE A 249 -17.38 2.25 5.71
N GLY A 250 -18.63 2.59 6.05
CA GLY A 250 -19.81 2.07 5.36
C GLY A 250 -19.81 2.42 3.88
N ILE A 251 -19.52 3.69 3.54
CA ILE A 251 -19.38 4.14 2.15
C ILE A 251 -18.27 3.38 1.42
N TYR A 252 -17.13 3.14 2.08
CA TYR A 252 -16.01 2.38 1.53
C TYR A 252 -16.41 0.93 1.22
N MET A 253 -17.11 0.26 2.14
CA MET A 253 -17.61 -1.10 1.93
C MET A 253 -18.54 -1.18 0.72
N VAL A 254 -19.50 -0.27 0.60
CA VAL A 254 -20.40 -0.25 -0.56
C VAL A 254 -19.65 0.13 -1.85
N SER A 255 -18.73 1.09 -1.77
CA SER A 255 -17.91 1.52 -2.92
C SER A 255 -17.02 0.39 -3.44
N SER A 256 -16.56 -0.52 -2.57
CA SER A 256 -15.72 -1.66 -2.96
C SER A 256 -16.44 -2.68 -3.85
N LEU A 257 -17.78 -2.68 -3.85
CA LEU A 257 -18.59 -3.57 -4.71
C LEU A 257 -18.65 -3.08 -6.16
N VAL A 258 -18.34 -1.80 -6.40
CA VAL A 258 -18.43 -1.19 -7.73
C VAL A 258 -17.04 -0.83 -8.23
N PRO A 259 -16.70 -1.22 -9.48
CA PRO A 259 -15.41 -0.86 -10.07
C PRO A 259 -15.14 0.66 -10.01
N MET A 260 -13.96 1.05 -9.54
CA MET A 260 -13.48 2.43 -9.29
C MET A 260 -14.21 3.20 -8.16
N GLY A 261 -15.28 2.63 -7.60
CA GLY A 261 -16.10 3.25 -6.55
C GLY A 261 -16.73 4.59 -6.94
N LEU A 262 -16.65 4.98 -8.21
CA LEU A 262 -17.08 6.30 -8.69
C LEU A 262 -18.59 6.47 -8.51
N GLY A 263 -19.00 7.65 -8.08
CA GLY A 263 -20.39 8.00 -7.83
C GLY A 263 -20.88 7.55 -6.45
N ILE A 264 -20.45 6.39 -5.95
CA ILE A 264 -20.79 5.93 -4.59
C ILE A 264 -19.92 6.63 -3.55
N SER A 265 -18.60 6.70 -3.79
CA SER A 265 -17.71 7.40 -2.85
C SER A 265 -18.04 8.89 -2.78
N GLU A 266 -18.25 9.55 -3.91
CA GLU A 266 -18.57 10.98 -3.97
C GLU A 266 -19.99 11.26 -3.46
N GLY A 267 -21.00 10.56 -3.97
CA GLY A 267 -22.40 10.74 -3.55
C GLY A 267 -22.66 10.28 -2.11
N GLY A 268 -21.97 9.24 -1.66
CA GLY A 268 -22.01 8.78 -0.27
C GLY A 268 -21.41 9.80 0.69
N ASN A 269 -20.26 10.38 0.36
CA ASN A 269 -19.67 11.45 1.19
C ASN A 269 -20.50 12.74 1.13
N TYR A 270 -21.10 13.08 -0.02
CA TYR A 270 -22.05 14.19 -0.13
C TYR A 270 -23.20 14.00 0.87
N LYS A 271 -23.88 12.83 0.84
CA LYS A 271 -25.01 12.54 1.73
C LYS A 271 -24.61 12.44 3.20
N LEU A 272 -23.42 11.91 3.48
CA LEU A 272 -22.90 11.85 4.84
C LEU A 272 -22.70 13.26 5.43
N PHE A 273 -22.07 14.16 4.69
CA PHE A 273 -21.87 15.54 5.14
C PHE A 273 -23.21 16.28 5.29
N GLN A 274 -24.13 16.08 4.35
CA GLN A 274 -25.49 16.61 4.46
C GLN A 274 -26.22 16.12 5.73
N ALA A 275 -26.10 14.83 6.05
CA ALA A 275 -26.71 14.24 7.24
C ALA A 275 -26.05 14.73 8.55
N LEU A 276 -24.80 15.15 8.50
CA LEU A 276 -24.08 15.74 9.63
C LEU A 276 -24.34 17.25 9.78
N GLY A 277 -25.17 17.84 8.91
CA GLY A 277 -25.43 19.29 8.90
C GLY A 277 -24.26 20.12 8.35
N GLU A 278 -23.26 19.46 7.76
CA GLU A 278 -22.09 20.11 7.18
C GLU A 278 -22.24 20.35 5.69
N ASN A 279 -21.37 21.18 5.11
CA ASN A 279 -21.42 21.50 3.69
C ASN A 279 -21.08 20.25 2.83
N PRO A 280 -22.03 19.72 2.02
CA PRO A 280 -21.83 18.50 1.24
C PRO A 280 -20.67 18.58 0.24
N ALA A 281 -20.39 19.78 -0.27
CA ALA A 281 -19.31 20.03 -1.22
C ALA A 281 -17.93 19.74 -0.62
N ARG A 282 -17.76 19.86 0.70
CA ARG A 282 -16.49 19.53 1.38
C ARG A 282 -16.23 18.02 1.38
N GLY A 283 -17.27 17.21 1.58
CA GLY A 283 -17.20 15.75 1.48
C GLY A 283 -16.83 15.27 0.08
N VAL A 284 -17.43 15.84 -0.97
CA VAL A 284 -17.07 15.56 -2.37
C VAL A 284 -15.64 15.99 -2.66
N THR A 285 -15.27 17.20 -2.22
CA THR A 285 -13.91 17.74 -2.40
C THR A 285 -12.86 16.85 -1.76
N LEU A 286 -13.11 16.33 -0.55
CA LEU A 286 -12.19 15.42 0.13
C LEU A 286 -11.87 14.18 -0.72
N VAL A 287 -12.91 13.53 -1.25
CA VAL A 287 -12.75 12.33 -2.10
C VAL A 287 -11.97 12.67 -3.36
N LEU A 288 -12.30 13.76 -4.05
CA LEU A 288 -11.60 14.20 -5.25
C LEU A 288 -10.14 14.59 -4.95
N ALA A 289 -9.89 15.29 -3.86
CA ALA A 289 -8.55 15.70 -3.48
C ALA A 289 -7.65 14.49 -3.16
N ARG A 290 -8.20 13.45 -2.52
CA ARG A 290 -7.50 12.17 -2.29
C ARG A 290 -7.15 11.47 -3.62
N ARG A 291 -8.08 11.45 -4.58
CA ARG A 291 -7.81 10.88 -5.92
C ARG A 291 -6.72 11.66 -6.66
N VAL A 292 -6.78 12.98 -6.64
CA VAL A 292 -5.77 13.85 -7.28
C VAL A 292 -4.41 13.66 -6.63
N THR A 293 -4.34 13.56 -5.29
CA THR A 293 -3.10 13.23 -4.57
C THR A 293 -2.48 11.93 -5.07
N LEU A 294 -3.29 10.88 -5.19
CA LEU A 294 -2.85 9.56 -5.63
C LEU A 294 -2.29 9.61 -7.06
N ILE A 295 -2.96 10.34 -7.95
CA ILE A 295 -2.52 10.52 -9.34
C ILE A 295 -1.23 11.33 -9.42
N MET A 296 -1.12 12.44 -8.69
CA MET A 296 0.10 13.25 -8.63
C MET A 296 1.27 12.43 -8.10
N TYR A 297 1.06 11.70 -7.00
CA TYR A 297 2.09 10.85 -6.41
C TYR A 297 2.51 9.71 -7.35
N ALA A 298 1.55 9.07 -8.04
CA ALA A 298 1.82 8.07 -9.07
C ALA A 298 2.67 8.65 -10.21
N ALA A 299 2.34 9.85 -10.69
CA ALA A 299 3.08 10.52 -11.75
C ALA A 299 4.53 10.83 -11.33
N ILE A 300 4.73 11.39 -10.12
CA ILE A 300 6.06 11.62 -9.53
C ILE A 300 6.84 10.31 -9.46
N GLY A 301 6.17 9.24 -9.03
CA GLY A 301 6.74 7.90 -8.95
C GLY A 301 7.29 7.38 -10.28
N VAL A 302 6.51 7.50 -11.36
CA VAL A 302 6.93 7.08 -12.71
C VAL A 302 8.12 7.90 -13.20
N VAL A 303 8.11 9.22 -12.99
CA VAL A 303 9.22 10.11 -13.37
C VAL A 303 10.51 9.72 -12.63
N LEU A 304 10.45 9.46 -11.33
CA LEU A 304 11.61 9.06 -10.54
C LEU A 304 12.19 7.71 -10.99
N VAL A 305 11.34 6.73 -11.31
CA VAL A 305 11.77 5.41 -11.80
C VAL A 305 12.47 5.54 -13.14
N THR A 306 11.84 6.22 -14.10
CA THR A 306 12.38 6.39 -15.45
C THR A 306 13.69 7.17 -15.44
N ALA A 307 13.80 8.22 -14.63
CA ALA A 307 15.06 8.94 -14.41
C ALA A 307 16.14 8.02 -13.83
N SER A 308 15.82 7.19 -12.84
CA SER A 308 16.79 6.29 -12.20
C SER A 308 17.33 5.20 -13.14
N GLU A 309 16.47 4.63 -14.00
CA GLU A 309 16.89 3.65 -15.00
C GLU A 309 17.73 4.29 -16.11
N THR A 310 17.42 5.53 -16.47
CA THR A 310 18.22 6.31 -17.43
C THR A 310 19.62 6.61 -16.89
N VAL A 311 19.72 7.01 -15.62
CA VAL A 311 21.01 7.25 -14.94
C VAL A 311 21.82 5.96 -14.78
N LYS A 312 21.19 4.84 -14.43
CA LYS A 312 21.88 3.53 -14.38
C LYS A 312 22.43 3.13 -15.75
N ARG A 313 21.64 3.29 -16.82
CA ARG A 313 22.08 2.98 -18.20
C ARG A 313 23.21 3.91 -18.68
N ALA A 314 23.19 5.19 -18.28
CA ALA A 314 24.26 6.13 -18.59
C ALA A 314 25.56 5.78 -17.85
N ARG A 315 25.45 5.35 -16.58
CA ARG A 315 26.60 4.89 -15.78
C ARG A 315 27.18 3.58 -16.30
N ALA A 316 26.34 2.63 -16.73
CA ALA A 316 26.78 1.38 -17.36
C ALA A 316 27.56 1.65 -18.65
N ARG A 317 27.03 2.51 -19.53
CA ARG A 317 27.74 2.94 -20.75
C ARG A 317 29.05 3.68 -20.46
N SER A 318 29.11 4.50 -19.41
CA SER A 318 30.35 5.18 -19.02
C SER A 318 31.41 4.23 -18.46
N THR A 319 31.00 3.06 -17.95
CA THR A 319 31.91 2.03 -17.43
C THR A 319 32.43 1.12 -18.55
N GLU A 320 31.63 0.90 -19.60
CA GLU A 320 32.05 0.18 -20.82
C GLU A 320 32.98 0.99 -21.74
N VAL A 321 32.88 2.33 -21.73
CA VAL A 321 33.68 3.23 -22.60
C VAL A 321 35.09 3.51 -22.03
N VAL A 322 35.51 2.84 -20.95
CA VAL A 322 36.91 2.81 -20.51
C VAL A 322 37.55 1.44 -20.84
N PRO A 323 37.86 1.14 -22.12
CA PRO A 323 38.83 0.11 -22.44
C PRO A 323 40.24 0.67 -22.21
N THR A 324 41.03 -0.10 -21.47
CA THR A 324 42.48 -0.05 -21.34
C THR A 324 43.18 0.48 -22.61
N THR A 325 43.71 1.70 -22.53
CA THR A 325 44.74 2.22 -23.45
C THR A 325 45.89 2.82 -22.62
N THR A 326 46.61 1.94 -21.95
CA THR A 326 48.02 2.11 -21.60
C THR A 326 48.67 0.80 -22.00
N GLY A 327 49.46 0.70 -23.05
CA GLY A 327 49.99 1.67 -23.98
C GLY A 327 51.13 0.92 -24.67
N ASP A 328 50.89 0.41 -25.87
CA ASP A 328 51.94 -0.09 -26.75
C ASP A 328 51.99 0.78 -28.00
N GLU A 329 53.21 1.29 -28.21
CA GLU A 329 53.88 1.56 -29.48
C GLU A 329 53.73 2.92 -30.22
N VAL A 330 54.87 3.65 -30.17
CA VAL A 330 55.71 4.17 -31.29
C VAL A 330 55.66 5.68 -31.59
N ALA A 331 56.80 6.37 -31.34
CA ALA A 331 57.63 7.04 -32.36
C ALA A 331 58.78 7.85 -31.69
N GLY A 332 60.01 7.74 -32.20
CA GLY A 332 61.24 8.16 -31.52
C GLY A 332 61.91 9.46 -31.98
N ALA A 333 63.04 9.75 -31.31
CA ALA A 333 64.19 10.50 -31.83
C ALA A 333 65.33 10.54 -30.78
N GLY A 334 66.50 10.00 -31.15
CA GLY A 334 67.83 10.52 -30.76
C GLY A 334 68.43 10.08 -29.42
N GLY A 335 69.57 9.37 -29.48
CA GLY A 335 70.54 9.33 -28.37
C GLY A 335 71.34 8.04 -28.30
N LEU A 336 72.62 8.13 -28.65
CA LEU A 336 73.65 7.08 -28.60
C LEU A 336 73.81 6.41 -27.21
N ILE A 337 74.41 5.21 -27.23
CA ILE A 337 75.54 4.68 -26.41
C ILE A 337 75.33 3.16 -26.22
N VAL A 338 75.92 2.32 -27.08
CA VAL A 338 77.23 1.64 -26.92
C VAL A 338 77.17 0.39 -25.99
N SER A 339 77.14 -0.77 -26.66
CA SER A 339 77.92 -2.02 -26.43
C SER A 339 77.96 -2.72 -25.07
N LEU A 340 77.49 -3.99 -25.00
CA LEU A 340 78.29 -5.25 -25.09
C LEU A 340 77.42 -6.48 -24.68
N PRO A 341 77.73 -7.72 -25.12
CA PRO A 341 76.81 -8.86 -25.16
C PRO A 341 77.22 -10.01 -24.16
N PRO A 342 76.86 -11.30 -24.35
CA PRO A 342 76.02 -12.05 -23.42
C PRO A 342 76.77 -13.17 -22.67
N THR A 343 76.19 -13.70 -21.58
CA THR A 343 76.63 -14.99 -21.02
C THR A 343 75.46 -15.96 -20.95
N VAL A 344 75.52 -16.93 -21.86
CA VAL A 344 74.78 -18.20 -21.85
C VAL A 344 75.56 -19.18 -20.96
N THR A 345 74.89 -19.84 -20.01
CA THR A 345 75.28 -21.20 -19.57
C THR A 345 74.05 -22.06 -19.27
N SER A 346 74.16 -23.28 -19.78
CA SER A 346 73.28 -24.45 -19.84
C SER A 346 72.64 -24.97 -18.52
N PRO A 347 71.72 -25.97 -18.59
CA PRO A 347 70.96 -26.54 -17.48
C PRO A 347 71.55 -27.85 -16.93
N ALA A 348 71.18 -28.21 -15.70
CA ALA A 348 71.23 -29.56 -15.12
C ALA A 348 70.20 -29.58 -13.96
N ALA A 349 69.13 -30.38 -14.01
CA ALA A 349 69.09 -31.79 -13.62
C ALA A 349 69.56 -32.01 -12.18
N ASP A 350 68.63 -32.24 -11.26
CA ASP A 350 68.78 -33.37 -10.35
C ASP A 350 67.45 -33.85 -9.74
N ALA A 351 67.41 -35.16 -9.58
CA ALA A 351 66.33 -35.95 -9.00
C ALA A 351 66.61 -36.25 -7.51
N ARG A 352 65.68 -36.99 -6.89
CA ARG A 352 65.69 -37.59 -5.52
C ARG A 352 65.02 -36.67 -4.49
N GLU A 353 64.06 -37.12 -3.68
CA GLU A 353 63.65 -38.47 -3.26
C GLU A 353 62.14 -38.48 -2.94
#